data_AF-A0A415UEN8-F1
#
_entry.id   AF-A0A415UEN8-F1
#
_cell.length_a   1.000
_cell.length_b   1.000
_cell.length_c   1.000
_cell.angle_alpha   90.00
_cell.angle_beta   90.00
_cell.angle_gamma   90.00
#
_symmetry.space_group_name_H-M   'P 1'
#
loop_
_entity.id
_entity.type
_entity.pdbx_description
1 polymer ?
#
loop_
_entity_poly.entity_id
_entity_poly.type
_entity_poly.pdbx_seq_one_letter_code
_entity_poly.pdbx_strand_id
1 'polypeptide(L)'
;MNQDERRRYLIKRLLKERPEYENIQISSDVVEQKMLLRLLMNIRMPGEMDHAFLQIQDAYLSEENEKKGTVTLADIREVQPDLHIWKGDITRLGVGAIVNAANSGDMYA
;
A
#
# COMPACT_ATOMS: atom_id res chain seq x y z
N MET A 1 0.19 -14.29 11.77
CA MET A 1 1.04 -14.28 10.55
C MET A 1 2.10 -13.21 10.72
N ASN A 2 3.35 -13.53 10.42
CA ASN A 2 4.41 -12.52 10.31
C ASN A 2 4.28 -11.76 8.98
N GLN A 3 5.10 -10.71 8.81
CA GLN A 3 4.99 -9.83 7.65
C GLN A 3 5.26 -10.52 6.30
N ASP A 4 6.18 -11.47 6.27
CA ASP A 4 6.49 -12.23 5.05
C ASP A 4 5.37 -13.19 4.69
N GLU A 5 4.76 -13.84 5.69
CA GLU A 5 3.58 -14.67 5.52
C GLU A 5 2.38 -13.87 5.00
N ARG A 6 2.14 -12.67 5.55
CA ARG A 6 1.08 -11.76 5.06
C ARG A 6 1.33 -11.39 3.60
N ARG A 7 2.54 -10.95 3.25
CA ARG A 7 2.91 -10.59 1.86
C ARG A 7 2.68 -11.75 0.89
N ARG A 8 3.19 -12.94 1.22
CA ARG A 8 3.02 -14.14 0.37
C ARG A 8 1.56 -14.57 0.27
N TYR A 9 0.79 -14.45 1.34
CA TYR A 9 -0.65 -14.72 1.32
C TYR A 9 -1.38 -13.77 0.36
N LEU A 10 -1.14 -12.47 0.46
CA LEU A 10 -1.77 -11.47 -0.41
C LEU A 10 -1.45 -11.72 -1.88
N ILE A 11 -0.18 -11.99 -2.22
CA ILE A 11 0.23 -12.34 -3.58
C ILE A 11 -0.53 -13.57 -4.08
N LYS A 12 -0.53 -14.66 -3.31
CA LYS A 12 -1.23 -15.91 -3.70
C LYS A 12 -2.73 -15.69 -3.89
N ARG A 13 -3.36 -14.87 -3.05
CA ARG A 13 -4.79 -14.55 -3.14
C ARG A 13 -5.10 -13.78 -4.42
N LEU A 14 -4.29 -12.77 -4.76
CA LEU A 14 -4.48 -11.97 -5.98
C LEU A 14 -4.18 -12.78 -7.26
N LEU A 15 -3.16 -13.65 -7.25
CA LEU A 15 -2.87 -14.52 -8.40
C LEU A 15 -4.01 -15.49 -8.70
N LYS A 16 -4.71 -16.00 -7.67
CA LYS A 16 -5.87 -16.90 -7.85
C LYS A 16 -7.08 -16.25 -8.53
N GLU A 17 -7.17 -14.92 -8.51
CA GLU A 17 -8.24 -14.21 -9.22
C GLU A 17 -8.00 -14.19 -10.74
N ARG A 18 -6.79 -14.54 -11.20
CA ARG A 18 -6.36 -14.41 -12.60
C ARG A 18 -5.66 -15.68 -13.08
N PRO A 19 -6.37 -16.56 -13.79
CA PRO A 19 -5.80 -17.79 -14.36
C PRO A 19 -4.56 -17.55 -15.23
N GLU A 20 -4.49 -16.40 -15.92
CA GLU A 20 -3.33 -15.95 -16.71
C GLU A 20 -2.03 -15.81 -15.91
N TYR A 21 -2.10 -15.68 -14.58
CA TYR A 21 -0.96 -15.54 -13.69
C TYR A 21 -0.80 -16.69 -12.69
N GLU A 22 -1.62 -17.73 -12.78
CA GLU A 22 -1.63 -18.84 -11.82
C GLU A 22 -0.27 -19.55 -11.70
N ASN A 23 0.51 -19.56 -12.79
CA ASN A 23 1.82 -20.20 -12.88
C ASN A 23 3.01 -19.28 -12.54
N ILE A 24 2.78 -18.02 -12.14
CA ILE A 24 3.89 -17.14 -11.73
C ILE A 24 4.57 -17.72 -10.49
N GLN A 25 5.87 -17.96 -10.59
CA GLN A 25 6.67 -18.33 -9.44
C GLN A 25 6.91 -17.12 -8.55
N ILE A 26 6.53 -17.24 -7.28
CA ILE A 26 6.81 -16.22 -6.27
C ILE A 26 8.28 -16.34 -5.89
N SER A 27 9.08 -15.35 -6.30
CA SER A 27 10.49 -15.25 -5.92
C SER A 27 10.69 -15.31 -4.40
N SER A 28 11.83 -15.84 -3.95
CA SER A 28 12.22 -15.78 -2.54
C SER A 28 12.65 -14.38 -2.10
N ASP A 29 13.03 -13.52 -3.04
CA ASP A 29 13.47 -12.15 -2.76
C ASP A 29 12.32 -11.26 -2.28
N VAL A 30 12.59 -10.49 -1.22
CA VAL A 30 11.59 -9.65 -0.55
C VAL A 30 11.22 -8.44 -1.40
N VAL A 31 12.19 -7.84 -2.09
CA VAL A 31 11.97 -6.66 -2.93
C VAL A 31 11.12 -7.03 -4.14
N GLU A 32 11.45 -8.14 -4.79
CA GLU A 32 10.67 -8.69 -5.91
C GLU A 32 9.24 -9.04 -5.49
N GLN A 33 9.05 -9.65 -4.31
CA GLN A 33 7.70 -9.90 -3.78
C GLN A 33 6.92 -8.60 -3.54
N LYS A 34 7.55 -7.54 -3.03
CA LYS A 34 6.89 -6.23 -2.83
C LYS A 34 6.50 -5.60 -4.16
N MET A 35 7.36 -5.69 -5.17
CA MET A 35 7.07 -5.22 -6.53
C MET A 35 5.90 -6.00 -7.15
N LEU A 36 5.90 -7.33 -7.03
CA LEU A 36 4.82 -8.18 -7.51
C LEU A 36 3.49 -7.86 -6.82
N LEU A 37 3.48 -7.75 -5.49
CA LEU A 37 2.27 -7.39 -4.74
C LEU A 37 1.71 -6.04 -5.20
N ARG A 38 2.57 -5.03 -5.36
CA ARG A 38 2.17 -3.70 -5.86
C ARG A 38 1.58 -3.79 -7.27
N LEU A 39 2.22 -4.53 -8.17
CA LEU A 39 1.73 -4.72 -9.53
C LEU A 39 0.33 -5.37 -9.54
N LEU A 40 0.14 -6.44 -8.78
CA LEU A 40 -1.13 -7.15 -8.69
C LEU A 40 -2.25 -6.27 -8.14
N MET A 41 -1.98 -5.46 -7.11
CA MET A 41 -2.96 -4.52 -6.56
C MET A 41 -3.33 -3.41 -7.55
N ASN A 42 -2.36 -2.92 -8.33
CA ASN A 42 -2.59 -1.83 -9.30
C ASN A 42 -3.42 -2.27 -10.52
N ILE A 43 -3.27 -3.52 -10.97
CA ILE A 43 -3.98 -4.00 -12.17
C ILE A 43 -5.33 -4.63 -11.83
N ARG A 44 -5.59 -4.93 -10.55
CA ARG A 44 -6.84 -5.53 -10.11
C ARG A 44 -7.99 -4.54 -10.37
N MET A 45 -9.04 -5.00 -11.06
CA MET A 45 -10.25 -4.20 -11.23
C MET A 45 -10.97 -4.04 -9.89
N PRO A 46 -11.65 -2.90 -9.64
CA PRO A 46 -12.50 -2.73 -8.47
C PRO A 46 -13.54 -3.86 -8.37
N GLY A 47 -13.75 -4.36 -7.16
CA GLY A 47 -14.65 -5.46 -6.89
C GLY A 47 -14.50 -5.96 -5.46
N GLU A 48 -15.50 -6.71 -4.98
CA GLU A 48 -15.54 -7.21 -3.61
C GLU A 48 -14.30 -8.03 -3.27
N MET A 49 -13.93 -8.00 -1.99
CA MET A 49 -12.91 -8.84 -1.38
C MET A 49 -13.44 -9.36 -0.06
N ASP A 50 -13.10 -10.60 0.28
CA ASP A 50 -13.48 -11.13 1.59
C ASP A 50 -12.76 -10.40 2.72
N HIS A 51 -13.42 -10.39 3.87
CA HIS A 51 -12.96 -9.69 5.07
C HIS A 51 -11.59 -10.17 5.55
N ALA A 52 -11.27 -11.46 5.39
CA ALA A 52 -9.99 -12.00 5.82
C ALA A 52 -8.83 -11.43 4.99
N PHE A 53 -9.03 -11.24 3.68
CA PHE A 53 -8.06 -10.55 2.84
C PHE A 53 -7.87 -9.11 3.28
N LEU A 54 -8.97 -8.36 3.47
CA LEU A 54 -8.91 -6.94 3.86
C LEU A 54 -8.15 -6.78 5.19
N GLN A 55 -8.46 -7.58 6.20
CA GLN A 55 -7.75 -7.56 7.49
C GLN A 55 -6.25 -7.85 7.36
N ILE A 56 -5.87 -8.80 6.51
CA ILE A 56 -4.46 -9.15 6.30
C ILE A 56 -3.74 -8.06 5.51
N GLN A 57 -4.41 -7.44 4.54
CA GLN A 57 -3.89 -6.30 3.77
C GLN A 57 -3.66 -5.10 4.69
N ASP A 58 -4.64 -4.73 5.49
CA ASP A 58 -4.55 -3.63 6.45
C ASP A 58 -3.41 -3.86 7.43
N ALA A 59 -3.32 -5.05 8.04
CA ALA A 59 -2.23 -5.37 8.96
C ALA A 59 -0.85 -5.32 8.28
N TYR A 60 -0.75 -5.75 7.02
CA TYR A 60 0.50 -5.68 6.26
C TYR A 60 0.90 -4.24 5.96
N LEU A 61 -0.02 -3.43 5.42
CA LEU A 61 0.25 -2.05 5.01
C LEU A 61 0.50 -1.13 6.22
N SER A 62 -0.24 -1.31 7.31
CA SER A 62 -0.01 -0.58 8.56
C SER A 62 1.40 -0.86 9.11
N GLU A 63 1.83 -2.12 9.17
CA GLU A 63 3.18 -2.45 9.65
C GLU A 63 4.28 -1.92 8.70
N GLU A 64 4.05 -1.88 7.37
CA GLU A 64 4.98 -1.25 6.42
C GLU A 64 5.10 0.26 6.66
N ASN A 65 3.99 0.94 6.97
CA ASN A 65 3.99 2.37 7.28
C ASN A 65 4.65 2.64 8.65
N GLU A 66 4.35 1.83 9.67
CA GLU A 66 4.98 1.92 11.00
C GLU A 66 6.50 1.77 10.92
N LYS A 67 7.02 0.84 10.11
CA LYS A 67 8.47 0.65 9.89
C LYS A 67 9.15 1.87 9.29
N LYS A 68 8.44 2.68 8.51
CA LYS A 68 8.96 3.95 7.96
C LYS A 68 8.92 5.07 9.00
N GLY A 69 8.09 4.93 10.04
CA GLY A 69 7.83 5.92 11.07
C GLY A 69 6.92 7.06 10.58
N THR A 70 6.18 7.62 11.53
CA THR A 70 5.26 8.76 11.32
C THR A 70 6.00 10.09 11.46
N VAL A 71 5.60 11.09 10.67
CA VAL A 71 6.05 12.48 10.74
C VAL A 71 4.82 13.34 11.04
N THR A 72 4.86 14.09 12.14
CA THR A 72 3.79 14.99 12.57
C THR A 72 4.11 16.43 12.17
N LEU A 73 3.13 17.34 12.27
CA LEU A 73 3.38 18.77 12.03
C LEU A 73 4.43 19.35 12.99
N ALA A 74 4.55 18.84 14.21
CA ALA A 74 5.56 19.27 15.17
C ALA A 74 7.00 18.94 14.72
N ASP A 75 7.17 17.97 13.82
CA ASP A 75 8.46 17.57 13.25
C ASP A 75 8.84 18.43 12.02
N ILE A 76 7.93 19.29 11.55
CA ILE A 76 8.09 20.07 10.31
C ILE A 76 8.17 21.54 10.68
N ARG A 77 9.12 22.25 10.09
CA ARG A 77 9.23 23.70 10.28
C ARG A 77 8.07 24.42 9.59
N GLU A 78 7.36 25.23 10.36
CA GLU A 78 6.40 26.20 9.84
C GLU A 78 7.15 27.33 9.10
N VAL A 79 6.73 27.63 7.87
CA VAL A 79 7.31 28.70 7.05
C VAL A 79 6.46 29.97 7.07
N GLN A 80 5.15 29.84 7.29
CA GLN A 80 4.16 30.90 7.51
C GLN A 80 3.02 30.32 8.36
N PRO A 81 2.17 31.13 9.03
CA PRO A 81 1.03 30.62 9.77
C PRO A 81 0.24 29.58 8.97
N ASP A 82 0.09 28.38 9.53
CA ASP A 82 -0.60 27.23 8.94
C ASP A 82 0.01 26.65 7.65
N LEU A 83 1.24 27.07 7.28
CA LEU A 83 1.95 26.60 6.08
C LEU A 83 3.29 25.97 6.45
N HIS A 84 3.43 24.70 6.07
CA HIS A 84 4.61 23.89 6.28
C HIS A 84 5.17 23.40 4.94
N ILE A 85 6.49 23.35 4.80
CA ILE A 85 7.14 22.76 3.62
C ILE A 85 7.97 21.58 4.09
N TRP A 86 7.67 20.40 3.54
CA TRP A 86 8.33 19.16 3.89
C TRP A 86 8.73 18.35 2.67
N LYS A 87 9.90 17.71 2.74
CA LYS A 87 10.43 16.82 1.71
C LYS A 87 10.55 15.40 2.27
N GLY A 88 9.69 14.50 1.82
CA GLY A 88 9.71 13.12 2.26
C GLY A 88 8.63 12.26 1.60
N ASP A 89 8.45 11.05 2.12
CA ASP A 89 7.41 10.10 1.69
C ASP A 89 6.07 10.49 2.31
N ILE A 90 5.14 11.02 1.50
CA ILE A 90 3.81 11.50 1.94
C ILE A 90 3.03 10.49 2.78
N THR A 91 3.27 9.19 2.60
CA THR A 91 2.60 8.12 3.38
C THR A 91 2.97 8.10 4.86
N ARG A 92 3.97 8.89 5.27
CA ARG A 92 4.42 9.02 6.65
C ARG A 92 3.73 10.16 7.41
N LEU A 93 3.01 11.04 6.73
CA LEU A 93 2.42 12.22 7.37
C LEU A 93 1.26 11.85 8.31
N GLY A 94 1.42 12.15 9.59
CA GLY A 94 0.37 12.05 10.62
C GLY A 94 -0.51 13.30 10.61
N VAL A 95 -1.32 13.46 9.56
CA VAL A 95 -2.19 14.61 9.32
C VAL A 95 -3.64 14.17 9.11
N GLY A 96 -4.60 15.10 9.23
CA GLY A 96 -6.03 14.78 9.08
C GLY A 96 -6.44 14.32 7.68
N ALA A 97 -5.71 14.75 6.63
CA ALA A 97 -5.94 14.32 5.26
C ALA A 97 -4.69 14.51 4.40
N ILE A 98 -4.56 13.70 3.36
CA ILE A 98 -3.62 13.90 2.24
C ILE A 98 -4.39 13.96 0.93
N VAL A 99 -3.88 14.69 -0.06
CA VAL A 99 -4.51 14.79 -1.38
C VAL A 99 -3.77 13.88 -2.36
N ASN A 100 -4.51 12.99 -3.03
CA ASN A 100 -3.99 12.17 -4.12
C ASN A 100 -4.24 12.86 -5.48
N ALA A 101 -3.23 12.90 -6.34
CA ALA A 101 -3.38 13.36 -7.72
C ALA A 101 -3.95 12.23 -8.58
N ALA A 102 -5.26 12.05 -8.50
CA ALA A 102 -6.00 11.02 -9.23
C ALA A 102 -6.03 11.27 -10.75
N ASN A 103 -6.31 10.21 -11.52
CA ASN A 103 -6.52 10.30 -12.96
C ASN A 103 -8.00 10.09 -13.31
N SER A 104 -8.38 10.33 -14.58
CA SER A 104 -9.78 10.23 -15.01
C SER A 104 -10.38 8.83 -14.87
N GLY A 105 -9.57 7.77 -14.86
CA GLY A 105 -10.03 6.40 -14.62
C GLY A 105 -10.57 6.19 -13.20
N ASP A 106 -10.09 6.97 -12.22
CA ASP A 106 -10.52 6.87 -10.82
C ASP A 106 -11.93 7.43 -10.60
N MET A 107 -12.45 8.27 -11.53
CA MET A 107 -13.77 8.91 -11.42
C MET A 107 -14.94 8.05 -11.91
N TYR A 108 -14.67 6.98 -12.66
CA TYR A 108 -15.68 6.14 -13.30
C TYR A 108 -15.69 4.69 -12.79
N ALA A 109 -14.97 4.43 -11.68
CA ALA A 109 -14.88 3.15 -11.00
C ALA A 109 -15.99 2.94 -9.97
#